data_AF-A0A929WRD3-F1
#
_entry.id   AF-A0A929WRD3-F1
#
_cell.length_a   1.000
_cell.length_b   1.000
_cell.length_c   1.000
_cell.angle_alpha   90.00
_cell.angle_beta   90.00
_cell.angle_gamma   90.00
#
_symmetry.space_group_name_H-M   'P 1'
#
loop_
_entity.id
_entity.type
_entity.pdbx_description
1 polymer ?
#
loop_
_entity_poly.entity_id
_entity_poly.type
_entity_poly.pdbx_seq_one_letter_code
_entity_poly.pdbx_strand_id
1 'polypeptide(L)'
;MRCNHFDAGTCRSCSLLPQPYERQLAGKAEAIAATLSPVPGAGEIAWLAPASSPQKGFRTSAKLVVGGTRRRPTLGILGPDRRGIDLPGCPIQHPAINRATPGLKRFIRSLDLTPYDVPTKRGELKNILITVGAGEHLMIRFVLRTRERVSDIRSALPLLRNLVPSAHVVTANIHPTHEAIVEGPDEIILTRARTLPLSVEGLELGPRSFAQTNAHVASALYEQAALWASRPFADGRLPESLWDLYCGVGGFALTCARAGFPRVTGVEVSSGAISSAISAARHAGLSRAAATFIAEDATTWARAQAPEDMPDVIVVNPPRRGIGADLAGYLNQCDAPRVIYSSCNPMTLATDLAAMPSLRPVEGRLFDMFPHTTHAEVALLLERT
;
A
#
# COMPACT_ATOMS: atom_id res chain seq x y z
N MET A 1 -19.12 5.92 -13.58
CA MET A 1 -18.70 7.20 -12.94
C MET A 1 -18.29 8.20 -14.01
N ARG A 2 -18.61 9.50 -13.92
CA ARG A 2 -18.16 10.51 -14.89
C ARG A 2 -16.86 11.17 -14.43
N CYS A 3 -15.92 11.38 -15.34
CA CYS A 3 -14.63 12.03 -15.07
C CYS A 3 -14.27 12.96 -16.23
N ASN A 4 -14.36 14.27 -16.00
CA ASN A 4 -14.08 15.28 -17.03
C ASN A 4 -12.67 15.15 -17.64
N HIS A 5 -11.67 14.69 -16.86
CA HIS A 5 -10.31 14.47 -17.36
C HIS A 5 -10.21 13.29 -18.34
N PHE A 6 -11.01 12.25 -18.10
CA PHE A 6 -11.08 11.12 -19.01
C PHE A 6 -11.84 11.48 -20.29
N ASP A 7 -12.97 12.18 -20.13
CA ASP A 7 -13.82 12.61 -21.23
C ASP A 7 -13.08 13.59 -22.15
N ALA A 8 -12.30 14.51 -21.57
CA ALA A 8 -11.44 15.44 -22.31
C ALA A 8 -10.13 14.81 -22.83
N GLY A 9 -9.85 13.54 -22.52
CA GLY A 9 -8.64 12.84 -22.94
C GLY A 9 -7.34 13.29 -22.28
N THR A 10 -7.40 14.15 -21.26
CA THR A 10 -6.22 14.65 -20.53
C THR A 10 -5.64 13.60 -19.57
N CYS A 11 -6.43 12.62 -19.14
CA CYS A 11 -6.00 11.51 -18.31
C CYS A 11 -6.63 10.18 -18.75
N ARG A 12 -5.80 9.16 -18.97
CA ARG A 12 -6.24 7.79 -19.32
C ARG A 12 -5.90 6.74 -18.28
N SER A 13 -5.54 7.15 -17.05
CA SER A 13 -5.14 6.22 -15.98
C SER A 13 -6.27 5.27 -15.53
N CYS A 14 -7.53 5.62 -15.75
CA CYS A 14 -8.69 4.77 -15.46
C CYS A 14 -9.15 4.09 -16.76
N SER A 15 -8.43 3.05 -17.21
CA SER A 15 -8.63 2.40 -18.50
C SER A 15 -10.00 1.73 -18.66
N LEU A 16 -10.60 1.26 -17.58
CA LEU A 16 -11.89 0.57 -17.59
C LEU A 16 -13.07 1.49 -17.25
N LEU A 17 -12.85 2.80 -17.11
CA LEU A 17 -13.90 3.76 -16.71
C LEU A 17 -15.19 3.68 -17.55
N PRO A 18 -15.16 3.43 -18.88
CA PRO A 18 -16.37 3.29 -19.70
C PRO A 18 -17.19 2.02 -19.40
N GLN A 19 -16.60 1.02 -18.76
CA GLN A 19 -17.27 -0.26 -18.49
C GLN A 19 -18.10 -0.19 -17.21
N PRO A 20 -19.32 -0.77 -17.18
CA PRO A 20 -20.08 -0.95 -15.94
C PRO A 20 -19.26 -1.69 -14.89
N TYR A 21 -19.37 -1.27 -13.64
CA TYR A 21 -18.46 -1.71 -12.58
C TYR A 21 -18.54 -3.22 -12.32
N GLU A 22 -19.74 -3.78 -12.39
CA GLU A 22 -20.01 -5.20 -12.23
C GLU A 22 -19.29 -6.03 -13.31
N ARG A 23 -19.21 -5.49 -14.53
CA ARG A 23 -18.44 -6.11 -15.63
C ARG A 23 -16.94 -6.02 -15.42
N GLN A 24 -16.45 -4.94 -14.80
CA GLN A 24 -15.04 -4.83 -14.43
C GLN A 24 -14.67 -5.89 -13.39
N LEU A 25 -15.50 -6.07 -12.36
CA LEU A 25 -15.28 -7.08 -11.32
C LEU A 25 -15.31 -8.50 -11.89
N ALA A 26 -16.33 -8.83 -12.69
CA ALA A 26 -16.43 -10.13 -13.34
C ALA A 26 -15.21 -10.42 -14.23
N GLY A 27 -14.82 -9.46 -15.07
CA GLY A 27 -13.65 -9.62 -15.95
C GLY A 27 -12.33 -9.79 -15.19
N LYS A 28 -12.16 -9.13 -14.03
CA LYS A 28 -10.99 -9.35 -13.17
C LYS A 28 -10.99 -10.76 -12.58
N ALA A 29 -12.13 -11.24 -12.10
CA ALA A 29 -12.26 -12.59 -11.55
C ALA A 29 -11.94 -13.66 -12.61
N GLU A 30 -12.52 -13.51 -13.81
CA GLU A 30 -12.23 -14.39 -14.96
C GLU A 30 -10.73 -14.37 -15.32
N ALA A 31 -10.11 -13.19 -15.38
CA ALA A 31 -8.69 -13.07 -15.71
C ALA A 31 -7.77 -13.72 -14.67
N ILE A 32 -8.10 -13.61 -13.37
CA ILE A 32 -7.36 -14.26 -12.28
C ILE A 32 -7.49 -15.78 -12.42
N ALA A 33 -8.72 -16.29 -12.56
CA ALA A 33 -8.96 -17.73 -12.69
C ALA A 33 -8.23 -18.31 -13.90
N ALA A 34 -8.26 -17.63 -15.05
CA ALA A 34 -7.52 -18.03 -16.25
C ALA A 34 -5.99 -17.99 -16.05
N THR A 35 -5.48 -17.01 -15.30
CA THR A 35 -4.05 -16.91 -14.98
C THR A 35 -3.58 -18.05 -14.07
N LEU A 36 -4.42 -18.44 -13.10
CA LEU A 36 -4.11 -19.49 -12.14
C LEU A 36 -4.40 -20.90 -12.66
N SER A 37 -5.15 -21.06 -13.77
CA SER A 37 -5.57 -22.37 -14.28
C SER A 37 -4.44 -23.39 -14.52
N PRO A 38 -3.18 -23.00 -14.85
CA PRO A 38 -2.09 -23.98 -14.98
C PRO A 38 -1.54 -24.50 -13.64
N VAL A 39 -1.87 -23.86 -12.51
CA VAL A 39 -1.38 -24.25 -11.18
C VAL A 39 -2.13 -25.50 -10.68
N PRO A 40 -1.43 -26.54 -10.21
CA PRO A 40 -2.09 -27.70 -9.59
C PRO A 40 -3.06 -27.31 -8.47
N GLY A 41 -4.26 -27.89 -8.46
CA GLY A 41 -5.31 -27.57 -7.49
C GLY A 41 -6.08 -26.26 -7.75
N ALA A 42 -5.70 -25.45 -8.75
CA ALA A 42 -6.39 -24.18 -9.02
C ALA A 42 -7.87 -24.35 -9.43
N GLY A 43 -8.23 -25.48 -10.03
CA GLY A 43 -9.61 -25.83 -10.36
C GLY A 43 -10.49 -26.15 -9.14
N GLU A 44 -9.89 -26.37 -7.97
CA GLU A 44 -10.58 -26.73 -6.73
C GLU A 44 -10.75 -25.53 -5.79
N ILE A 45 -10.23 -24.36 -6.17
CA ILE A 45 -10.33 -23.14 -5.36
C ILE A 45 -11.80 -22.76 -5.20
N ALA A 46 -12.27 -22.74 -3.95
CA ALA A 46 -13.55 -22.14 -3.61
C ALA A 46 -13.42 -20.60 -3.62
N TRP A 47 -13.86 -19.99 -4.72
CA TRP A 47 -13.85 -18.53 -4.87
C TRP A 47 -14.96 -17.88 -4.06
N LEU A 48 -14.57 -17.05 -3.09
CA LEU A 48 -15.47 -16.17 -2.35
C LEU A 48 -15.92 -15.00 -3.22
N ALA A 49 -17.05 -14.39 -2.87
CA ALA A 49 -17.54 -13.19 -3.52
C ALA A 49 -16.47 -12.07 -3.48
N PRO A 50 -16.18 -11.41 -4.62
CA PRO A 50 -15.19 -10.33 -4.65
C PRO A 50 -15.48 -9.23 -3.62
N ALA A 51 -14.44 -8.74 -2.95
CA ALA A 51 -14.53 -7.54 -2.14
C ALA A 51 -14.59 -6.31 -3.07
N SER A 52 -15.80 -5.79 -3.28
CA SER A 52 -16.05 -4.63 -4.11
C SER A 52 -15.53 -3.33 -3.50
N SER A 53 -15.40 -2.31 -4.34
CA SER A 53 -14.74 -1.04 -4.06
C SER A 53 -15.70 0.13 -4.22
N PRO A 54 -15.58 1.18 -3.39
CA PRO A 54 -16.19 2.46 -3.70
C PRO A 54 -15.64 2.98 -5.04
N GLN A 55 -16.52 3.35 -5.97
CA GLN A 55 -16.10 3.77 -7.32
C GLN A 55 -15.51 5.19 -7.38
N LYS A 56 -15.60 5.97 -6.29
CA LYS A 56 -15.13 7.35 -6.16
C LYS A 56 -14.51 7.56 -4.78
N GLY A 57 -13.59 8.52 -4.66
CA GLY A 57 -13.04 8.94 -3.38
C GLY A 57 -12.23 7.88 -2.62
N PHE A 58 -12.04 6.69 -3.18
CA PHE A 58 -11.39 5.57 -2.51
C PHE A 58 -9.88 5.76 -2.36
N ARG A 59 -9.25 6.54 -3.25
CA ARG A 59 -7.80 6.65 -3.32
C ARG A 59 -7.26 7.58 -2.24
N THR A 60 -6.78 7.00 -1.14
CA THR A 60 -6.25 7.69 0.04
C THR A 60 -4.81 8.17 -0.13
N SER A 61 -4.09 7.73 -1.17
CA SER A 61 -2.74 8.19 -1.46
C SER A 61 -2.57 8.68 -2.91
N ALA A 62 -2.04 9.88 -3.06
CA ALA A 62 -1.75 10.50 -4.35
C ALA A 62 -0.28 10.91 -4.45
N LYS A 63 0.36 10.57 -5.58
CA LYS A 63 1.69 11.02 -5.95
C LYS A 63 1.52 12.08 -7.03
N LEU A 64 1.46 13.35 -6.64
CA LEU A 64 1.15 14.45 -7.55
C LEU A 64 2.44 15.02 -8.13
N VAL A 65 2.61 14.92 -9.44
CA VAL A 65 3.67 15.62 -10.17
C VAL A 65 3.42 17.12 -10.06
N VAL A 66 4.45 17.88 -9.70
CA VAL A 66 4.40 19.34 -9.68
C VAL A 66 4.95 19.86 -10.99
N GLY A 67 4.08 20.47 -11.79
CA GLY A 67 4.43 21.07 -13.09
C GLY A 67 4.01 22.53 -13.20
N GLY A 68 3.93 23.01 -14.44
CA GLY A 68 3.55 24.39 -14.73
C GLY A 68 4.66 25.38 -14.37
N THR A 69 4.29 26.51 -13.80
CA THR A 69 5.24 27.58 -13.41
C THR A 69 5.09 27.95 -11.94
N ARG A 70 6.06 28.67 -11.37
CA ARG A 70 5.96 29.21 -10.00
C ARG A 70 4.70 30.05 -9.77
N ARG A 71 4.20 30.74 -10.81
CA ARG A 71 2.97 31.57 -10.75
C ARG A 71 1.69 30.77 -11.05
N ARG A 72 1.78 29.70 -11.83
CA ARG A 72 0.66 28.82 -12.20
C ARG A 72 1.07 27.35 -12.07
N PRO A 73 1.22 26.84 -10.83
CA PRO A 73 1.65 25.47 -10.62
C PRO A 73 0.52 24.49 -10.91
N THR A 74 0.86 23.35 -11.50
CA THR A 74 -0.05 22.22 -11.73
C THR A 74 0.25 21.09 -10.75
N LEU A 75 -0.78 20.35 -10.35
CA LEU A 75 -0.68 19.17 -9.50
C LEU A 75 -1.49 18.04 -10.15
N GLY A 76 -0.80 16.99 -10.60
CA GLY A 76 -1.46 15.87 -11.26
C GLY A 76 -0.49 14.77 -11.67
N ILE A 77 -0.48 14.41 -12.95
CA ILE A 77 0.34 13.32 -13.50
C ILE A 77 1.35 13.83 -14.53
N LEU A 78 2.28 12.97 -14.92
CA LEU A 78 3.14 13.22 -16.05
C LEU A 78 2.44 12.84 -17.35
N GLY A 79 2.41 13.75 -18.32
CA GLY A 79 1.92 13.50 -19.68
C GLY A 79 2.92 12.74 -20.56
N PRO A 80 2.51 12.35 -21.79
CA PRO A 80 3.37 11.65 -22.74
C PRO A 80 4.65 12.43 -23.11
N ASP A 81 4.58 13.75 -23.13
CA ASP A 81 5.71 14.66 -23.38
C ASP A 81 6.60 14.88 -22.15
N ARG A 82 6.35 14.12 -21.08
CA ARG A 82 7.00 14.24 -19.77
C ARG A 82 6.76 15.59 -19.10
N ARG A 83 5.68 16.31 -19.40
CA ARG A 83 5.28 17.53 -18.68
C ARG A 83 4.11 17.27 -17.74
N GLY A 84 3.99 18.09 -16.69
CA GLY A 84 2.93 17.92 -15.68
C GLY A 84 1.55 18.33 -16.21
N ILE A 85 0.61 17.40 -16.21
CA ILE A 85 -0.81 17.60 -16.50
C ILE A 85 -1.54 17.88 -15.19
N ASP A 86 -2.30 18.98 -15.14
CA ASP A 86 -3.10 19.33 -13.97
C ASP A 86 -4.37 18.48 -13.89
N LEU A 87 -4.66 17.90 -12.71
CA LEU A 87 -5.85 17.06 -12.50
C LEU A 87 -6.70 17.54 -11.31
N PRO A 88 -7.26 18.77 -11.34
CA PRO A 88 -8.12 19.25 -10.28
C PRO A 88 -9.39 18.40 -10.14
N GLY A 89 -9.77 18.05 -8.91
CA GLY A 89 -11.03 17.35 -8.65
C GLY A 89 -11.09 15.93 -9.23
N CYS A 90 -9.95 15.21 -9.24
CA CYS A 90 -9.90 13.83 -9.71
C CYS A 90 -10.89 12.96 -8.90
N PRO A 91 -11.93 12.34 -9.53
CA PRO A 91 -13.02 11.70 -8.80
C PRO A 91 -12.62 10.48 -7.96
N ILE A 92 -11.52 9.81 -8.30
CA ILE A 92 -11.03 8.66 -7.55
C ILE A 92 -10.24 9.06 -6.30
N GLN A 93 -9.67 10.28 -6.28
CA GLN A 93 -8.92 10.78 -5.13
C GLN A 93 -9.86 11.08 -3.98
N HIS A 94 -9.43 10.74 -2.77
CA HIS A 94 -10.16 11.06 -1.55
C HIS A 94 -10.51 12.57 -1.50
N PRO A 95 -11.72 12.96 -1.07
CA PRO A 95 -12.14 14.36 -1.02
C PRO A 95 -11.16 15.29 -0.30
N ALA A 96 -10.53 14.83 0.78
CA ALA A 96 -9.50 15.57 1.50
C ALA A 96 -8.29 15.97 0.64
N ILE A 97 -7.84 15.09 -0.27
CA ILE A 97 -6.76 15.38 -1.22
C ILE A 97 -7.22 16.50 -2.17
N ASN A 98 -8.40 16.32 -2.77
CA ASN A 98 -8.97 17.29 -3.70
C ASN A 98 -9.13 18.68 -3.06
N ARG A 99 -9.60 18.75 -1.80
CA ARG A 99 -9.70 20.01 -1.03
C ARG A 99 -8.33 20.64 -0.70
N ALA A 100 -7.29 19.83 -0.50
CA ALA A 100 -5.94 20.33 -0.21
C ALA A 100 -5.23 20.91 -1.44
N THR A 101 -5.49 20.38 -2.64
CA THR A 101 -4.73 20.76 -3.85
C THR A 101 -4.73 22.26 -4.18
N PRO A 102 -5.84 23.04 -4.05
CA PRO A 102 -5.80 24.46 -4.32
C PRO A 102 -4.93 25.22 -3.30
N GLY A 103 -5.01 24.83 -2.01
CA GLY A 103 -4.19 25.39 -0.94
C GLY A 103 -2.69 25.14 -1.17
N LEU A 104 -2.32 23.93 -1.57
CA LEU A 104 -0.95 23.58 -1.95
C LEU A 104 -0.45 24.39 -3.13
N LYS A 105 -1.27 24.59 -4.17
CA LYS A 105 -0.92 25.48 -5.29
C LYS A 105 -0.70 26.92 -4.82
N ARG A 106 -1.48 27.42 -3.85
CA ARG A 106 -1.24 28.76 -3.27
C ARG A 106 0.08 28.80 -2.50
N PHE A 107 0.36 27.76 -1.71
CA PHE A 107 1.60 27.63 -0.93
C PHE A 107 2.84 27.64 -1.82
N ILE A 108 2.84 26.88 -2.92
CA ILE A 108 3.91 26.87 -3.93
C ILE A 108 4.18 28.28 -4.47
N ARG A 109 3.12 29.03 -4.79
CA ARG A 109 3.23 30.42 -5.28
C ARG A 109 3.81 31.35 -4.22
N SER A 110 3.32 31.26 -2.98
CA SER A 110 3.76 32.12 -1.87
C SER A 110 5.24 31.94 -1.54
N LEU A 111 5.78 30.74 -1.69
CA LEU A 111 7.20 30.45 -1.46
C LEU A 111 8.04 30.58 -2.75
N ASP A 112 7.44 30.87 -3.90
CA ASP A 112 8.15 30.87 -5.18
C ASP A 112 8.96 29.56 -5.41
N LEU A 113 8.33 28.41 -5.11
CA LEU A 113 8.93 27.10 -5.31
C LEU A 113 8.89 26.73 -6.80
N THR A 114 10.04 26.53 -7.42
CA THR A 114 10.15 26.13 -8.85
C THR A 114 9.65 24.70 -9.06
N PRO A 115 8.58 24.47 -9.83
CA PRO A 115 8.27 23.13 -10.32
C PRO A 115 9.46 22.54 -11.07
N TYR A 116 9.69 21.24 -10.93
CA TYR A 116 10.74 20.54 -11.65
C TYR A 116 10.27 20.18 -13.06
N ASP A 117 10.99 20.66 -14.07
CA ASP A 117 10.78 20.31 -15.46
C ASP A 117 11.61 19.06 -15.79
N VAL A 118 10.89 17.95 -16.04
CA VAL A 118 11.49 16.64 -16.29
C VAL A 118 12.32 16.61 -17.58
N PRO A 119 11.87 17.17 -18.73
CA PRO A 119 12.67 17.21 -19.96
C PRO A 119 14.01 17.95 -19.80
N THR A 120 14.01 19.13 -19.19
CA THR A 120 15.20 19.99 -19.04
C THR A 120 16.02 19.67 -17.78
N LYS A 121 15.47 18.84 -16.88
CA LYS A 121 16.06 18.46 -15.59
C LYS A 121 16.33 19.64 -14.65
N ARG A 122 15.53 20.71 -14.74
CA ARG A 122 15.68 21.94 -13.95
C ARG A 122 14.51 22.16 -13.00
N GLY A 123 14.70 23.01 -12.01
CA GLY A 123 13.70 23.30 -10.98
C GLY A 123 13.97 22.55 -9.68
N GLU A 124 13.02 22.61 -8.74
CA GLU A 124 13.30 22.22 -7.36
C GLU A 124 12.25 21.27 -6.77
N LEU A 125 10.96 21.60 -6.89
CA LEU A 125 9.88 20.79 -6.37
C LEU A 125 9.40 19.80 -7.45
N LYS A 126 9.67 18.50 -7.24
CA LYS A 126 9.34 17.42 -8.18
C LYS A 126 7.91 16.92 -8.01
N ASN A 127 7.57 16.53 -6.80
CA ASN A 127 6.30 15.91 -6.46
C ASN A 127 5.79 16.42 -5.12
N ILE A 128 4.47 16.34 -4.93
CA ILE A 128 3.85 16.36 -3.60
C ILE A 128 3.15 15.04 -3.42
N LEU A 129 3.58 14.27 -2.41
CA LEU A 129 2.92 13.02 -2.04
C LEU A 129 1.97 13.31 -0.89
N ILE A 130 0.72 12.89 -1.03
CA ILE A 130 -0.33 13.12 -0.03
C ILE A 130 -0.93 11.79 0.34
N THR A 131 -0.99 11.50 1.64
CA THR A 131 -1.72 10.36 2.18
C THR A 131 -2.75 10.84 3.19
N VAL A 132 -3.96 10.27 3.11
CA VAL A 132 -5.08 10.53 4.02
C VAL A 132 -5.08 9.49 5.13
N GLY A 133 -5.12 9.97 6.37
CA GLY A 133 -5.23 9.18 7.58
C GLY A 133 -6.63 9.27 8.21
N ALA A 134 -6.74 8.82 9.45
CA ALA A 134 -7.94 8.95 10.27
C ALA A 134 -8.34 10.42 10.44
N GLY A 135 -9.64 10.70 10.49
CA GLY A 135 -10.18 12.06 10.63
C GLY A 135 -9.83 12.99 9.46
N GLU A 136 -9.52 12.44 8.29
CA GLU A 136 -9.04 13.18 7.10
C GLU A 136 -7.73 13.97 7.30
N HIS A 137 -6.97 13.67 8.35
CA HIS A 137 -5.63 14.21 8.53
C HIS A 137 -4.71 13.81 7.37
N LEU A 138 -3.84 14.71 6.95
CA LEU A 138 -2.95 14.52 5.82
C LEU A 138 -1.50 14.40 6.26
N MET A 139 -0.81 13.41 5.70
CA MET A 139 0.64 13.47 5.54
C MET A 139 0.95 14.10 4.18
N ILE A 140 1.70 15.19 4.18
CA ILE A 140 2.11 15.94 2.98
C ILE A 140 3.63 15.91 2.87
N ARG A 141 4.15 15.29 1.81
CA ARG A 141 5.59 15.10 1.60
C ARG A 141 6.00 15.89 0.36
N PHE A 142 6.80 16.94 0.55
CA PHE A 142 7.36 17.73 -0.55
C PHE A 142 8.63 17.04 -1.06
N VAL A 143 8.59 16.49 -2.28
CA VAL A 143 9.76 15.88 -2.90
C VAL A 143 10.56 16.96 -3.62
N LEU A 144 11.70 17.31 -3.04
CA LEU A 144 12.62 18.34 -3.51
C LEU A 144 13.83 17.72 -4.19
N ARG A 145 14.45 18.45 -5.11
CA ARG A 145 15.72 18.05 -5.72
C ARG A 145 16.88 18.23 -4.74
N THR A 146 16.86 19.28 -3.93
CA THR A 146 17.94 19.65 -3.00
C THR A 146 17.39 20.02 -1.62
N ARG A 147 18.29 20.29 -0.67
CA ARG A 147 17.93 20.74 0.69
C ARG A 147 17.68 22.25 0.79
N GLU A 148 17.93 23.02 -0.27
CA GLU A 148 17.95 24.49 -0.24
C GLU A 148 16.63 25.10 0.25
N ARG A 149 15.48 24.52 -0.13
CA ARG A 149 14.15 25.08 0.21
C ARG A 149 13.54 24.49 1.49
N VAL A 150 14.26 23.62 2.21
CA VAL A 150 13.72 22.95 3.42
C VAL A 150 13.43 23.96 4.53
N SER A 151 14.33 24.94 4.74
CA SER A 151 14.16 25.97 5.77
C SER A 151 12.96 26.87 5.47
N ASP A 152 12.74 27.21 4.20
CA ASP A 152 11.61 28.02 3.75
C ASP A 152 10.28 27.32 4.03
N ILE A 153 10.16 26.04 3.66
CA ILE A 153 8.95 25.25 3.91
C ILE A 153 8.70 25.14 5.42
N ARG A 154 9.74 24.90 6.22
CA ARG A 154 9.65 24.81 7.67
C ARG A 154 9.15 26.11 8.29
N SER A 155 9.70 27.25 7.87
CA SER A 155 9.31 28.58 8.36
C SER A 155 7.88 28.95 7.95
N ALA A 156 7.42 28.46 6.81
CA ALA A 156 6.08 28.70 6.29
C ALA A 156 5.01 27.67 6.72
N LEU A 157 5.31 26.75 7.65
CA LEU A 157 4.31 25.80 8.16
C LEU A 157 3.02 26.45 8.70
N PRO A 158 3.05 27.62 9.39
CA PRO A 158 1.83 28.32 9.78
C PRO A 158 0.95 28.70 8.58
N LEU A 159 1.57 29.20 7.50
CA LEU A 159 0.86 29.49 6.25
C LEU A 159 0.27 28.22 5.64
N LEU A 160 1.03 27.12 5.60
CA LEU A 160 0.54 25.84 5.08
C LEU A 160 -0.68 25.35 5.87
N ARG A 161 -0.66 25.45 7.20
CA ARG A 161 -1.81 25.08 8.05
C ARG A 161 -3.04 25.93 7.79
N ASN A 162 -2.88 27.24 7.54
CA ASN A 162 -4.00 28.09 7.16
C ASN A 162 -4.57 27.72 5.78
N LEU A 163 -3.71 27.37 4.83
CA LEU A 163 -4.12 27.00 3.46
C LEU A 163 -4.66 25.57 3.34
N VAL A 164 -4.17 24.67 4.20
CA VAL A 164 -4.51 23.24 4.24
C VAL A 164 -4.65 22.82 5.72
N PRO A 165 -5.80 23.11 6.35
CA PRO A 165 -6.00 22.84 7.79
C PRO A 165 -5.86 21.36 8.18
N SER A 166 -6.05 20.45 7.23
CA SER A 166 -5.88 19.01 7.45
C SER A 166 -4.41 18.54 7.45
N ALA A 167 -3.43 19.40 7.16
CA ALA A 167 -2.01 19.04 7.18
C ALA A 167 -1.53 18.68 8.61
N HIS A 168 -1.26 17.39 8.84
CA HIS A 168 -0.90 16.85 10.14
C HIS A 168 0.60 16.49 10.22
N VAL A 169 1.08 15.67 9.28
CA VAL A 169 2.50 15.36 9.13
C VAL A 169 3.01 16.06 7.87
N VAL A 170 4.06 16.87 8.00
CA VAL A 170 4.68 17.53 6.84
C VAL A 170 6.16 17.18 6.80
N THR A 171 6.62 16.76 5.64
CA THR A 171 8.02 16.38 5.44
C THR A 171 8.59 16.95 4.15
N ALA A 172 9.92 17.04 4.08
CA ALA A 172 10.66 17.28 2.86
C ALA A 172 11.51 16.04 2.53
N ASN A 173 11.21 15.43 1.39
CA ASN A 173 11.96 14.31 0.84
C ASN A 173 13.00 14.84 -0.16
N ILE A 174 14.25 14.41 -0.09
CA ILE A 174 15.32 14.90 -0.96
C ILE A 174 15.66 13.83 -2.00
N HIS A 175 15.46 14.17 -3.26
CA HIS A 175 15.66 13.30 -4.40
C HIS A 175 16.53 14.00 -5.45
N PRO A 176 17.87 13.90 -5.37
CA PRO A 176 18.77 14.61 -6.27
C PRO A 176 18.85 13.98 -7.68
N THR A 177 18.67 12.66 -7.78
CA THR A 177 18.83 11.91 -9.03
C THR A 177 17.63 12.07 -9.97
N HIS A 178 17.83 11.79 -11.26
CA HIS A 178 16.76 11.79 -12.27
C HIS A 178 16.40 10.35 -12.61
N GLU A 179 15.62 9.71 -11.75
CA GLU A 179 15.24 8.31 -11.87
C GLU A 179 13.71 8.18 -11.96
N ALA A 180 13.24 6.98 -12.29
CA ALA A 180 11.81 6.66 -12.32
C ALA A 180 11.19 6.58 -10.91
N ILE A 181 12.02 6.39 -9.88
CA ILE A 181 11.57 6.38 -8.48
C ILE A 181 11.10 7.79 -8.12
N VAL A 182 9.93 7.87 -7.46
CA VAL A 182 9.22 9.14 -7.23
C VAL A 182 9.82 9.97 -6.09
N GLU A 183 10.57 9.34 -5.20
CA GLU A 183 11.10 9.89 -3.95
C GLU A 183 12.55 9.42 -3.75
N GLY A 184 13.33 10.18 -3.00
CA GLY A 184 14.71 9.87 -2.64
C GLY A 184 14.84 9.28 -1.23
N PRO A 185 16.07 8.92 -0.83
CA PRO A 185 16.32 8.20 0.42
C PRO A 185 16.20 9.09 1.66
N ASP A 186 16.46 10.39 1.52
CA ASP A 186 16.50 11.32 2.64
C ASP A 186 15.11 11.91 2.91
N GLU A 187 14.62 11.76 4.14
CA GLU A 187 13.31 12.28 4.56
C GLU A 187 13.47 13.15 5.81
N ILE A 188 13.05 14.41 5.73
CA ILE A 188 13.19 15.40 6.81
C ILE A 188 11.79 15.75 7.32
N ILE A 189 11.47 15.32 8.55
CA ILE A 189 10.20 15.67 9.20
C ILE A 189 10.24 17.14 9.64
N LEU A 190 9.21 17.90 9.28
CA LEU A 190 9.10 19.34 9.57
C LEU A 190 8.09 19.64 10.69
N THR A 191 7.22 18.68 11.03
CA THR A 191 6.21 18.77 12.08
C THR A 191 6.61 18.02 13.35
N ARG A 192 5.87 18.23 14.45
CA ARG A 192 6.03 17.43 15.67
C ARG A 192 5.52 16.00 15.50
N ALA A 193 4.36 15.84 14.85
CA ALA A 193 3.82 14.53 14.49
C ALA A 193 4.76 13.84 13.49
N ARG A 194 5.13 12.59 13.80
CA ARG A 194 6.07 11.77 13.01
C ARG A 194 5.38 10.65 12.23
N THR A 195 4.26 10.16 12.73
CA THR A 195 3.41 9.15 12.07
C THR A 195 2.03 9.72 11.82
N LEU A 196 1.33 9.16 10.84
CA LEU A 196 -0.06 9.46 10.51
C LEU A 196 -0.91 8.24 10.89
N PRO A 197 -1.83 8.36 11.86
CA PRO A 197 -2.81 7.32 12.12
C PRO A 197 -3.67 7.07 10.87
N LEU A 198 -3.82 5.82 10.45
CA LEU A 198 -4.65 5.43 9.32
C LEU A 198 -6.08 5.08 9.78
N SER A 199 -7.03 5.15 8.86
CA SER A 199 -8.42 4.73 9.13
C SER A 199 -8.61 3.20 9.14
N VAL A 200 -7.55 2.44 8.88
CA VAL A 200 -7.57 0.98 8.73
C VAL A 200 -6.88 0.36 9.93
N GLU A 201 -7.58 -0.52 10.66
CA GLU A 201 -7.05 -1.41 11.70
C GLU A 201 -6.15 -0.78 12.77
N GLY A 202 -6.33 0.52 13.05
CA GLY A 202 -5.49 1.26 14.01
C GLY A 202 -4.02 1.37 13.59
N LEU A 203 -3.74 1.18 12.30
CA LEU A 203 -2.39 1.25 11.74
C LEU A 203 -1.83 2.68 11.83
N GLU A 204 -0.51 2.77 11.94
CA GLU A 204 0.21 4.03 11.81
C GLU A 204 1.10 4.02 10.58
N LEU A 205 1.26 5.19 9.97
CA LEU A 205 2.08 5.36 8.80
C LEU A 205 3.19 6.38 9.05
N GLY A 206 4.44 5.92 9.06
CA GLY A 206 5.61 6.77 8.93
C GLY A 206 5.82 7.25 7.47
N PRO A 207 6.58 8.34 7.27
CA PRO A 207 7.03 8.75 5.94
C PRO A 207 7.79 7.62 5.23
N ARG A 208 7.70 7.57 3.89
CA ARG A 208 8.27 6.52 3.01
C ARG A 208 7.71 5.09 3.20
N SER A 209 6.95 4.84 4.26
CA SER A 209 6.26 3.55 4.44
C SER A 209 5.12 3.39 3.42
N PHE A 210 4.87 2.14 3.03
CA PHE A 210 3.77 1.79 2.14
C PHE A 210 2.46 1.71 2.92
N ALA A 211 1.39 2.20 2.30
CA ALA A 211 0.02 1.98 2.73
C ALA A 211 -0.84 1.62 1.51
N GLN A 212 -1.83 0.76 1.73
CA GLN A 212 -2.80 0.46 0.70
C GLN A 212 -3.57 1.71 0.30
N THR A 213 -3.73 1.91 -1.01
CA THR A 213 -4.32 3.15 -1.53
C THR A 213 -5.84 3.21 -1.37
N ASN A 214 -6.48 2.11 -0.95
CA ASN A 214 -7.92 2.01 -0.78
C ASN A 214 -8.20 1.40 0.59
N ALA A 215 -8.51 2.26 1.57
CA ALA A 215 -8.69 1.87 2.96
C ALA A 215 -9.82 0.85 3.15
N HIS A 216 -10.94 1.01 2.44
CA HIS A 216 -12.10 0.13 2.52
C HIS A 216 -11.75 -1.30 2.10
N VAL A 217 -11.10 -1.45 0.95
CA VAL A 217 -10.73 -2.77 0.42
C VAL A 217 -9.56 -3.38 1.21
N ALA A 218 -8.63 -2.56 1.70
CA ALA A 218 -7.55 -3.02 2.58
C ALA A 218 -8.07 -3.61 3.90
N SER A 219 -9.04 -2.96 4.54
CA SER A 219 -9.69 -3.50 5.75
C SER A 219 -10.34 -4.86 5.46
N ALA A 220 -11.12 -4.98 4.38
CA ALA A 220 -11.71 -6.26 3.97
C ALA A 220 -10.67 -7.37 3.69
N LEU A 221 -9.51 -7.01 3.13
CA LEU A 221 -8.39 -7.92 2.91
C LEU A 221 -7.79 -8.42 4.24
N TYR A 222 -7.53 -7.50 5.17
CA TYR A 222 -6.97 -7.85 6.48
C TYR A 222 -7.96 -8.67 7.31
N GLU A 223 -9.24 -8.32 7.30
CA GLU A 223 -10.31 -9.08 7.97
C GLU A 223 -10.43 -10.50 7.40
N GLN A 224 -10.43 -10.65 6.07
CA GLN A 224 -10.49 -11.97 5.44
C GLN A 224 -9.30 -12.85 5.83
N ALA A 225 -8.09 -12.27 5.84
CA ALA A 225 -6.89 -12.99 6.26
C ALA A 225 -6.95 -13.38 7.73
N ALA A 226 -7.44 -12.51 8.62
CA ALA A 226 -7.64 -12.85 10.03
C ALA A 226 -8.66 -13.98 10.21
N LEU A 227 -9.77 -13.94 9.47
CA LEU A 227 -10.77 -15.03 9.46
C LEU A 227 -10.17 -16.35 9.02
N TRP A 228 -9.38 -16.37 7.94
CA TRP A 228 -8.68 -17.57 7.48
C TRP A 228 -7.61 -18.04 8.47
N ALA A 229 -6.84 -17.12 9.04
CA ALA A 229 -5.78 -17.41 9.99
C ALA A 229 -6.35 -18.11 11.23
N SER A 230 -7.50 -17.67 11.75
CA SER A 230 -8.10 -18.20 12.97
C SER A 230 -8.92 -19.48 12.81
N ARG A 231 -9.03 -20.06 11.60
CA ARG A 231 -9.80 -21.30 11.40
C ARG A 231 -9.17 -22.47 12.15
N PRO A 232 -9.96 -23.35 12.80
CA PRO A 232 -9.44 -24.61 13.32
C PRO A 232 -8.75 -25.43 12.22
N PHE A 233 -7.76 -26.22 12.62
CA PHE A 233 -7.20 -27.28 11.77
C PHE A 233 -8.14 -28.49 11.71
N ALA A 234 -7.83 -29.44 10.82
CA ALA A 234 -8.64 -30.64 10.63
C ALA A 234 -8.77 -31.50 11.91
N ASP A 235 -7.79 -31.45 12.80
CA ASP A 235 -7.78 -32.11 14.11
C ASP A 235 -8.54 -31.34 15.21
N GLY A 236 -9.12 -30.18 14.87
CA GLY A 236 -9.85 -29.30 15.80
C GLY A 236 -8.96 -28.33 16.58
N ARG A 237 -7.63 -28.40 16.45
CA ARG A 237 -6.70 -27.48 17.11
C ARG A 237 -6.84 -26.07 16.54
N LEU A 238 -6.77 -25.07 17.41
CA LEU A 238 -6.72 -23.67 16.99
C LEU A 238 -5.26 -23.23 16.72
N PRO A 239 -5.03 -22.40 15.70
CA PRO A 239 -3.72 -21.78 15.47
C PRO A 239 -3.33 -20.84 16.61
N GLU A 240 -2.07 -20.91 17.05
CA GLU A 240 -1.57 -20.10 18.16
C GLU A 240 -0.49 -19.10 17.73
N SER A 241 0.19 -19.36 16.61
CA SER A 241 1.30 -18.54 16.13
C SER A 241 1.24 -18.19 14.64
N LEU A 242 1.55 -16.94 14.31
CA LEU A 242 1.49 -16.41 12.95
C LEU A 242 2.73 -15.60 12.61
N TRP A 243 3.29 -15.82 11.42
CA TRP A 243 4.27 -14.92 10.82
C TRP A 243 3.62 -14.08 9.71
N ASP A 244 3.87 -12.79 9.70
CA ASP A 244 3.50 -11.85 8.62
C ASP A 244 4.79 -11.41 7.92
N LEU A 245 5.09 -12.05 6.80
CA LEU A 245 6.30 -11.80 6.01
C LEU A 245 6.01 -10.70 4.98
N TYR A 246 6.91 -9.71 4.89
CA TYR A 246 6.67 -8.44 4.19
C TYR A 246 5.54 -7.64 4.85
N CYS A 247 5.54 -7.59 6.19
CA CYS A 247 4.41 -7.05 6.96
C CYS A 247 4.17 -5.55 6.73
N GLY A 248 5.14 -4.81 6.17
CA GLY A 248 5.07 -3.36 6.05
C GLY A 248 4.82 -2.71 7.41
N VAL A 249 3.72 -1.96 7.52
CA VAL A 249 3.30 -1.31 8.78
C VAL A 249 2.49 -2.23 9.70
N GLY A 250 2.44 -3.54 9.43
CA GLY A 250 1.81 -4.56 10.28
C GLY A 250 0.34 -4.80 9.97
N GLY A 251 -0.11 -4.60 8.73
CA GLY A 251 -1.53 -4.71 8.35
C GLY A 251 -2.17 -6.04 8.73
N PHE A 252 -1.57 -7.16 8.35
CA PHE A 252 -2.11 -8.48 8.66
C PHE A 252 -1.84 -8.87 10.12
N ALA A 253 -0.60 -8.74 10.58
CA ALA A 253 -0.22 -9.09 11.96
C ALA A 253 -1.07 -8.37 13.01
N LEU A 254 -1.23 -7.04 12.92
CA LEU A 254 -1.98 -6.26 13.92
C LEU A 254 -3.47 -6.60 13.89
N THR A 255 -4.04 -6.84 12.71
CA THR A 255 -5.44 -7.25 12.59
C THR A 255 -5.66 -8.62 13.23
N CYS A 256 -4.77 -9.58 12.98
CA CYS A 256 -4.83 -10.91 13.61
C CYS A 256 -4.68 -10.80 15.14
N ALA A 257 -3.68 -10.06 15.64
CA ALA A 257 -3.47 -9.88 17.07
C ALA A 257 -4.68 -9.23 17.76
N ARG A 258 -5.29 -8.21 17.15
CA ARG A 258 -6.51 -7.55 17.66
C ARG A 258 -7.74 -8.46 17.61
N ALA A 259 -7.79 -9.40 16.67
CA ALA A 259 -8.81 -10.43 16.60
C ALA A 259 -8.61 -11.56 17.64
N GLY A 260 -7.58 -11.47 18.49
CA GLY A 260 -7.32 -12.43 19.57
C GLY A 260 -6.31 -13.53 19.20
N PHE A 261 -5.61 -13.41 18.07
CA PHE A 261 -4.57 -14.35 17.69
C PHE A 261 -3.41 -14.31 18.71
N PRO A 262 -2.99 -15.43 19.33
CA PRO A 262 -2.17 -15.39 20.54
C PRO A 262 -0.77 -14.79 20.36
N ARG A 263 -0.07 -15.15 19.28
CA ARG A 263 1.29 -14.67 18.98
C ARG A 263 1.45 -14.35 17.50
N VAL A 264 1.75 -13.09 17.19
CA VAL A 264 2.09 -12.66 15.83
C VAL A 264 3.51 -12.09 15.74
N THR A 265 4.21 -12.43 14.67
CA THR A 265 5.52 -11.87 14.33
C THR A 265 5.48 -11.26 12.95
N GLY A 266 5.65 -9.94 12.84
CA GLY A 266 5.78 -9.25 11.56
C GLY A 266 7.24 -8.99 11.19
N VAL A 267 7.62 -9.26 9.95
CA VAL A 267 8.99 -9.05 9.44
C VAL A 267 8.99 -8.21 8.18
N GLU A 268 9.78 -7.14 8.20
CA GLU A 268 9.87 -6.16 7.10
C GLU A 268 11.24 -5.50 7.09
N VAL A 269 11.84 -5.34 5.90
CA VAL A 269 13.18 -4.76 5.74
C VAL A 269 13.21 -3.27 6.09
N SER A 270 12.08 -2.57 5.94
CA SER A 270 11.94 -1.16 6.26
C SER A 270 11.79 -0.92 7.77
N SER A 271 12.87 -0.47 8.40
CA SER A 271 12.88 -0.05 9.81
C SER A 271 11.85 1.03 10.15
N GLY A 272 11.54 1.92 9.21
CA GLY A 272 10.49 2.94 9.37
C GLY A 272 9.08 2.35 9.41
N ALA A 273 8.83 1.29 8.63
CA ALA A 273 7.57 0.57 8.65
C ALA A 273 7.41 -0.23 9.96
N ILE A 274 8.46 -0.92 10.39
CA ILE A 274 8.51 -1.63 11.69
C ILE A 274 8.32 -0.67 12.87
N SER A 275 8.94 0.50 12.84
CA SER A 275 8.72 1.53 13.88
C SER A 275 7.25 1.95 13.95
N SER A 276 6.57 2.01 12.81
CA SER A 276 5.13 2.34 12.73
C SER A 276 4.28 1.18 13.27
N ALA A 277 4.61 -0.06 12.92
CA ALA A 277 3.94 -1.26 13.43
C ALA A 277 4.06 -1.39 14.96
N ILE A 278 5.24 -1.14 15.52
CA ILE A 278 5.48 -1.13 16.98
C ILE A 278 4.66 -0.02 17.66
N SER A 279 4.61 1.18 17.06
CA SER A 279 3.80 2.29 17.56
C SER A 279 2.30 1.92 17.59
N ALA A 280 1.79 1.37 16.49
CA ALA A 280 0.42 0.91 16.39
C ALA A 280 0.09 -0.20 17.40
N ALA A 281 0.98 -1.18 17.58
CA ALA A 281 0.83 -2.25 18.59
C ALA A 281 0.71 -1.68 20.00
N ARG A 282 1.55 -0.70 20.35
CA ARG A 282 1.51 -0.03 21.66
C ARG A 282 0.21 0.75 21.86
N HIS A 283 -0.27 1.47 20.85
CA HIS A 283 -1.55 2.17 20.93
C HIS A 283 -2.75 1.24 21.00
N ALA A 284 -2.64 0.03 20.43
CA ALA A 284 -3.63 -1.03 20.58
C ALA A 284 -3.56 -1.77 21.94
N GLY A 285 -2.59 -1.44 22.80
CA GLY A 285 -2.41 -2.10 24.09
C GLY A 285 -1.88 -3.54 23.98
N LEU A 286 -1.30 -3.92 22.84
CA LEU A 286 -0.75 -5.26 22.63
C LEU A 286 0.59 -5.42 23.38
N SER A 287 0.74 -6.54 24.07
CA SER A 287 2.00 -6.90 24.71
C SER A 287 3.05 -7.29 23.67
N ARG A 288 4.34 -7.22 24.03
CA ARG A 288 5.41 -7.71 23.16
C ARG A 288 5.33 -9.21 22.89
N ALA A 289 4.77 -9.98 23.82
CA ALA A 289 4.55 -11.41 23.64
C ALA A 289 3.45 -11.70 22.60
N ALA A 290 2.42 -10.84 22.54
CA ALA A 290 1.33 -10.98 21.60
C ALA A 290 1.71 -10.50 20.19
N ALA A 291 2.49 -9.42 20.07
CA ALA A 291 2.88 -8.85 18.78
C ALA A 291 4.36 -8.40 18.78
N THR A 292 5.17 -9.09 17.97
CA THR A 292 6.59 -8.79 17.75
C THR A 292 6.80 -8.30 16.31
N PHE A 293 7.66 -7.29 16.12
CA PHE A 293 7.97 -6.73 14.80
C PHE A 293 9.48 -6.58 14.63
N ILE A 294 10.01 -7.12 13.52
CA ILE A 294 11.45 -7.30 13.28
C ILE A 294 11.85 -6.63 11.96
N ALA A 295 12.92 -5.84 12.01
CA ALA A 295 13.45 -5.09 10.87
C ALA A 295 14.54 -5.87 10.13
N GLU A 296 14.14 -6.88 9.36
CA GLU A 296 15.04 -7.76 8.60
C GLU A 296 14.46 -8.15 7.23
N ASP A 297 15.29 -8.74 6.36
CA ASP A 297 14.78 -9.38 5.15
C ASP A 297 13.93 -10.61 5.54
N ALA A 298 12.68 -10.62 5.12
CA ALA A 298 11.71 -11.64 5.52
C ALA A 298 12.12 -13.06 5.09
N THR A 299 12.82 -13.21 3.95
CA THR A 299 13.27 -14.52 3.46
C THR A 299 14.47 -15.01 4.27
N THR A 300 15.47 -14.14 4.48
CA THR A 300 16.64 -14.47 5.31
C THR A 300 16.22 -14.81 6.74
N TRP A 301 15.34 -14.00 7.34
CA TRP A 301 14.88 -14.21 8.70
C TRP A 301 14.12 -15.53 8.84
N ALA A 302 13.14 -15.82 7.97
CA ALA A 302 12.33 -17.03 8.06
C ALA A 302 13.18 -18.31 7.94
N ARG A 303 14.16 -18.31 7.02
CA ARG A 303 15.08 -19.44 6.83
C ARG A 303 16.07 -19.67 7.97
N ALA A 304 16.31 -18.65 8.78
CA ALA A 304 17.20 -18.72 9.93
C ALA A 304 16.50 -19.26 11.20
N GLN A 305 15.17 -19.39 11.19
CA GLN A 305 14.42 -19.90 12.33
C GLN A 305 14.55 -21.43 12.43
N ALA A 306 14.57 -21.93 13.67
CA ALA A 306 14.60 -23.36 13.92
C ALA A 306 13.23 -24.01 13.63
N PRO A 307 13.17 -25.30 13.27
CA PRO A 307 11.89 -25.99 13.03
C PRO A 307 10.89 -25.89 14.18
N GLU A 308 11.36 -25.87 15.43
CA GLU A 308 10.54 -25.71 16.63
C GLU A 308 9.87 -24.34 16.78
N ASP A 309 10.37 -23.31 16.07
CA ASP A 309 9.82 -21.95 16.08
C ASP A 309 8.80 -21.71 14.95
N MET A 310 8.56 -22.72 14.10
CA MET A 310 7.65 -22.65 12.97
C MET A 310 6.24 -22.23 13.41
N PRO A 311 5.60 -21.27 12.72
CA PRO A 311 4.26 -20.83 13.09
C PRO A 311 3.20 -21.79 12.55
N ASP A 312 2.01 -21.71 13.13
CA ASP A 312 0.82 -22.38 12.63
C ASP A 312 0.33 -21.77 11.31
N VAL A 313 0.57 -20.47 11.11
CA VAL A 313 0.12 -19.71 9.93
C VAL A 313 1.23 -18.80 9.43
N ILE A 314 1.47 -18.80 8.13
CA ILE A 314 2.33 -17.80 7.48
C ILE A 314 1.47 -16.94 6.55
N VAL A 315 1.52 -15.62 6.72
CA VAL A 315 0.97 -14.64 5.77
C VAL A 315 2.12 -14.08 4.95
N VAL A 316 1.98 -14.05 3.62
CA VAL A 316 2.92 -13.38 2.72
C VAL A 316 2.19 -12.30 1.91
N ASN A 317 2.77 -11.10 1.87
CA ASN A 317 2.29 -9.99 1.04
C ASN A 317 3.47 -9.35 0.28
N PRO A 318 4.06 -10.07 -0.68
CA PRO A 318 5.28 -9.65 -1.34
C PRO A 318 5.11 -8.42 -2.25
N PRO A 319 6.24 -7.81 -2.68
CA PRO A 319 6.22 -6.87 -3.79
C PRO A 319 5.73 -7.53 -5.10
N ARG A 320 5.49 -6.72 -6.14
CA ARG A 320 4.98 -7.16 -7.47
C ARG A 320 5.78 -8.28 -8.15
N ARG A 321 7.01 -8.55 -7.71
CA ARG A 321 7.86 -9.63 -8.23
C ARG A 321 7.55 -11.01 -7.63
N GLY A 322 6.66 -11.10 -6.64
CA GLY A 322 6.38 -12.33 -5.89
C GLY A 322 7.35 -12.55 -4.73
N ILE A 323 7.24 -13.72 -4.09
CA ILE A 323 8.11 -14.14 -2.98
C ILE A 323 9.47 -14.67 -3.48
N GLY A 324 9.55 -15.10 -4.74
CA GLY A 324 10.78 -15.61 -5.35
C GLY A 324 11.13 -17.03 -4.92
N ALA A 325 12.08 -17.63 -5.64
CA ALA A 325 12.40 -19.06 -5.53
C ALA A 325 12.86 -19.48 -4.12
N ASP A 326 13.66 -18.64 -3.44
CA ASP A 326 14.21 -18.96 -2.13
C ASP A 326 13.12 -19.10 -1.05
N LEU A 327 12.20 -18.13 -0.98
CA LEU A 327 11.11 -18.19 -0.01
C LEU A 327 10.05 -19.21 -0.42
N ALA A 328 9.73 -19.33 -1.72
CA ALA A 328 8.82 -20.37 -2.20
C ALA A 328 9.35 -21.78 -1.87
N GLY A 329 10.64 -22.04 -2.11
CA GLY A 329 11.28 -23.30 -1.76
C GLY A 329 11.25 -23.58 -0.26
N TYR A 330 11.50 -22.56 0.57
CA TYR A 330 11.35 -22.68 2.03
C TYR A 330 9.92 -23.01 2.44
N LEU A 331 8.92 -22.26 1.96
CA LEU A 331 7.51 -22.48 2.31
C LEU A 331 7.01 -23.86 1.87
N ASN A 332 7.48 -24.35 0.72
CA ASN A 332 7.21 -25.69 0.24
C ASN A 332 7.73 -26.77 1.19
N GLN A 333 8.90 -26.55 1.81
CA GLN A 333 9.59 -27.52 2.66
C GLN A 333 9.26 -27.41 4.15
N CYS A 334 8.91 -26.22 4.63
CA CYS A 334 8.60 -26.00 6.05
C CYS A 334 7.32 -26.73 6.47
N ASP A 335 7.14 -26.96 7.77
CA ASP A 335 5.98 -27.69 8.28
C ASP A 335 4.77 -26.80 8.64
N ALA A 336 4.81 -25.50 8.30
CA ALA A 336 3.70 -24.59 8.54
C ALA A 336 2.42 -25.14 7.87
N PRO A 337 1.34 -25.44 8.62
CA PRO A 337 0.15 -26.09 8.06
C PRO A 337 -0.63 -25.21 7.08
N ARG A 338 -0.56 -23.89 7.27
CA ARG A 338 -1.38 -22.92 6.54
C ARG A 338 -0.55 -21.74 6.05
N VAL A 339 -0.78 -21.36 4.80
CA VAL A 339 -0.22 -20.13 4.23
C VAL A 339 -1.33 -19.27 3.64
N ILE A 340 -1.34 -17.97 3.97
CA ILE A 340 -2.22 -16.98 3.34
C ILE A 340 -1.36 -16.12 2.43
N TYR A 341 -1.62 -16.18 1.12
CA TYR A 341 -0.85 -15.44 0.13
C TYR A 341 -1.70 -14.28 -0.40
N SER A 342 -1.33 -13.04 -0.09
CA SER A 342 -1.88 -11.82 -0.72
C SER A 342 -0.99 -11.37 -1.88
N SER A 343 -1.56 -11.09 -3.05
CA SER A 343 -0.81 -10.68 -4.24
C SER A 343 -1.52 -9.61 -5.05
N CYS A 344 -0.76 -8.59 -5.43
CA CYS A 344 -1.14 -7.58 -6.42
C CYS A 344 -0.79 -7.98 -7.88
N ASN A 345 -0.24 -9.19 -8.08
CA ASN A 345 0.19 -9.70 -9.38
C ASN A 345 -0.13 -11.20 -9.53
N PRO A 346 -1.26 -11.55 -10.16
CA PRO A 346 -1.66 -12.94 -10.37
C PRO A 346 -0.64 -13.78 -11.16
N MET A 347 0.15 -13.17 -12.04
CA MET A 347 1.16 -13.90 -12.82
C MET A 347 2.31 -14.42 -11.94
N THR A 348 2.86 -13.57 -11.08
CA THR A 348 3.94 -14.02 -10.16
C THR A 348 3.39 -14.92 -9.06
N LEU A 349 2.14 -14.72 -8.63
CA LEU A 349 1.46 -15.67 -7.75
C LEU A 349 1.40 -17.07 -8.38
N ALA A 350 1.01 -17.18 -9.66
CA ALA A 350 0.98 -18.47 -10.35
C ALA A 350 2.36 -19.15 -10.39
N THR A 351 3.41 -18.39 -10.69
CA THR A 351 4.80 -18.87 -10.67
C THR A 351 5.21 -19.37 -9.29
N ASP A 352 4.90 -18.61 -8.24
CA ASP A 352 5.27 -18.98 -6.86
C ASP A 352 4.50 -20.23 -6.40
N LEU A 353 3.20 -20.33 -6.70
CA LEU A 353 2.40 -21.52 -6.37
C LEU A 353 2.91 -22.78 -7.08
N ALA A 354 3.35 -22.67 -8.34
CA ALA A 354 3.96 -23.79 -9.06
C ALA A 354 5.27 -24.29 -8.40
N ALA A 355 5.96 -23.42 -7.66
CA ALA A 355 7.15 -23.77 -6.87
C ALA A 355 6.82 -24.29 -5.45
N MET A 356 5.54 -24.31 -5.06
CA MET A 356 5.06 -24.78 -3.76
C MET A 356 4.02 -25.93 -3.88
N PRO A 357 4.33 -27.05 -4.56
CA PRO A 357 3.36 -28.13 -4.77
C PRO A 357 2.84 -28.80 -3.48
N SER A 358 3.52 -28.65 -2.34
CA SER A 358 3.02 -29.14 -1.04
C SER A 358 1.92 -28.28 -0.41
N LEU A 359 1.65 -27.10 -0.99
CA LEU A 359 0.64 -26.15 -0.53
C LEU A 359 -0.46 -26.04 -1.59
N ARG A 360 -1.64 -26.59 -1.29
CA ARG A 360 -2.79 -26.56 -2.19
C ARG A 360 -3.64 -25.31 -1.92
N PRO A 361 -4.01 -24.52 -2.94
CA PRO A 361 -4.97 -23.44 -2.76
C PRO A 361 -6.38 -24.00 -2.55
N VAL A 362 -7.04 -23.63 -1.45
CA VAL A 362 -8.37 -24.14 -1.08
C VAL A 362 -9.46 -23.08 -1.18
N GLU A 363 -9.17 -21.83 -0.85
CA GLU A 363 -10.08 -20.70 -0.99
C GLU A 363 -9.35 -19.50 -1.60
N GLY A 364 -10.10 -18.68 -2.34
CA GLY A 364 -9.57 -17.49 -2.97
C GLY A 364 -10.57 -16.34 -2.95
N ARG A 365 -10.06 -15.11 -2.88
CA ARG A 365 -10.90 -13.91 -2.95
C ARG A 365 -10.22 -12.81 -3.73
N LEU A 366 -10.95 -12.21 -4.67
CA LEU A 366 -10.55 -10.98 -5.36
C LEU A 366 -10.87 -9.76 -4.47
N PHE A 367 -9.92 -8.84 -4.37
CA PHE A 367 -10.05 -7.55 -3.70
C PHE A 367 -9.87 -6.43 -4.71
N ASP A 368 -10.91 -5.65 -4.98
CA ASP A 368 -10.84 -4.60 -5.99
C ASP A 368 -10.19 -3.32 -5.47
N MET A 369 -8.89 -3.39 -5.19
CA MET A 369 -8.10 -2.28 -4.65
C MET A 369 -8.10 -1.06 -5.58
N PHE A 370 -8.23 -1.30 -6.90
CA PHE A 370 -8.12 -0.28 -7.96
C PHE A 370 -9.26 -0.39 -8.98
N PRO A 371 -10.49 0.04 -8.64
CA PRO A 371 -11.59 0.10 -9.60
C PRO A 371 -11.23 1.01 -10.78
N HIS A 372 -11.84 0.76 -11.94
CA HIS A 372 -11.57 1.43 -13.22
C HIS A 372 -10.21 1.12 -13.85
N THR A 373 -9.47 0.13 -13.34
CA THR A 373 -8.19 -0.33 -13.88
C THR A 373 -8.18 -1.86 -14.01
N THR A 374 -7.23 -2.42 -14.75
CA THR A 374 -7.03 -3.88 -14.86
C THR A 374 -6.25 -4.48 -13.69
N HIS A 375 -5.76 -3.67 -12.74
CA HIS A 375 -5.06 -4.19 -11.57
C HIS A 375 -6.00 -5.07 -10.73
N ALA A 376 -5.45 -6.18 -10.24
CA ALA A 376 -6.14 -7.15 -9.40
C ALA A 376 -5.30 -7.39 -8.15
N GLU A 377 -5.95 -7.30 -6.99
CA GLU A 377 -5.42 -7.83 -5.74
C GLU A 377 -6.18 -9.12 -5.44
N VAL A 378 -5.47 -10.21 -5.14
CA VAL A 378 -6.07 -11.51 -4.83
C VAL A 378 -5.39 -12.06 -3.59
N ALA A 379 -6.17 -12.66 -2.69
CA ALA A 379 -5.61 -13.47 -1.62
C ALA A 379 -6.10 -14.91 -1.73
N LEU A 380 -5.21 -15.85 -1.45
CA LEU A 380 -5.48 -17.27 -1.41
C LEU A 380 -5.18 -17.83 -0.01
N LEU A 381 -6.06 -18.71 0.46
CA LEU A 381 -5.79 -19.62 1.55
C LEU A 381 -5.18 -20.90 0.96
N LEU A 382 -3.97 -21.23 1.40
CA LEU A 382 -3.26 -22.44 1.05
C LEU A 382 -3.19 -23.36 2.28
N GLU A 383 -3.44 -24.63 2.07
CA GLU A 383 -3.30 -25.67 3.09
C GLU A 383 -2.30 -26.73 2.63
N ARG A 384 -1.53 -27.22 3.59
CA ARG A 384 -0.57 -28.30 3.34
C ARG A 384 -1.29 -29.61 3.03
N THR A 385 -0.84 -30.30 1.98
CA THR A 385 -1.36 -31.60 1.55
C THR A 385 -0.85 -32.76 2.38
#